data_AF-A0A261QS78-F1
#
_entry.id   AF-A0A261QS78-F1
#
_cell.length_a   1.000
_cell.length_b   1.000
_cell.length_c   1.000
_cell.angle_alpha   90.00
_cell.angle_beta   90.00
_cell.angle_gamma   90.00
#
_symmetry.space_group_name_H-M   'P 1'
#
loop_
_entity.id
_entity.type
_entity.pdbx_description
1 polymer ?
#
loop_
_entity_poly.entity_id
_entity_poly.type
_entity_poly.pdbx_seq_one_letter_code
_entity_poly.pdbx_strand_id
1 'polypeptide(L)' 'MSPAISWSLGMQAVIPSKENRLEQRTLDKHLYASRNLLERFFCRIKKFRCVATCYDKLSERFASFVALTAAFIWLC' A
#
# COMPACT_ATOMS: atom_id res chain seq x y z
N MET A 1 -10.51 -7.99 -19.03
CA MET A 1 -9.27 -7.20 -19.20
C MET A 1 -8.80 -6.73 -17.82
N SER A 2 -7.87 -7.34 -17.09
CA SER A 2 -7.13 -8.59 -17.22
C SER A 2 -6.79 -9.07 -15.79
N PRO A 3 -7.29 -10.21 -15.30
CA PRO A 3 -7.05 -10.71 -13.93
C PRO A 3 -5.85 -11.68 -13.86
N ALA A 4 -4.92 -11.62 -14.81
CA ALA A 4 -3.97 -12.71 -15.06
C ALA A 4 -2.85 -12.87 -14.01
N ILE A 5 -2.72 -11.97 -13.03
CA ILE A 5 -1.58 -11.95 -12.09
C ILE A 5 -1.95 -12.49 -10.69
N SER A 6 -3.23 -12.71 -10.38
CA SER A 6 -3.64 -13.04 -9.00
C SER A 6 -3.72 -14.55 -8.68
N TRP A 7 -3.85 -15.41 -9.69
CA TRP A 7 -4.21 -16.83 -9.49
C TRP A 7 -3.04 -17.74 -9.08
N SER A 8 -1.81 -17.39 -9.44
CA SER A 8 -0.63 -18.23 -9.19
C SER A 8 -0.04 -18.10 -7.79
N LEU A 9 -0.46 -17.11 -7.00
CA LEU A 9 0.10 -16.79 -5.67
C LEU A 9 -0.94 -16.87 -4.53
N GLY A 10 -2.17 -17.35 -4.81
CA GLY A 10 -3.25 -17.40 -3.80
C GLY A 10 -3.70 -16.02 -3.31
N MET A 11 -3.45 -14.97 -4.09
CA MET A 11 -3.62 -13.59 -3.66
C MET A 11 -4.97 -13.06 -4.11
N GLN A 12 -5.87 -12.80 -3.17
CA GLN A 12 -7.22 -12.34 -3.47
C GLN A 12 -7.28 -10.81 -3.54
N ALA A 13 -7.63 -10.26 -4.72
CA ALA A 13 -7.76 -8.82 -4.90
C ALA A 13 -9.05 -8.30 -4.24
N VAL A 14 -8.91 -7.69 -3.05
CA VAL A 14 -10.00 -7.06 -2.29
C VAL A 14 -10.17 -5.59 -2.75
N ILE A 15 -10.63 -5.40 -3.98
CA ILE A 15 -10.88 -4.08 -4.57
C ILE A 15 -12.39 -3.85 -4.65
N PRO A 16 -12.93 -2.76 -4.06
CA PRO A 16 -14.35 -2.46 -4.10
C PRO A 16 -14.81 -2.28 -5.54
N SER A 17 -16.04 -2.70 -5.81
CA SER A 17 -16.66 -2.38 -7.09
C SER A 17 -16.92 -0.87 -7.18
N LYS A 18 -16.85 -0.33 -8.40
CA LYS A 18 -17.31 1.03 -8.67
C LYS A 18 -18.82 1.12 -8.39
N GLU A 19 -19.23 2.21 -7.76
CA GLU A 19 -20.62 2.48 -7.36
C GLU A 19 -21.64 2.29 -8.49
N ASN A 20 -21.30 2.65 -9.73
CA ASN A 20 -22.17 2.52 -10.91
C ASN A 20 -22.25 1.11 -11.53
N ARG A 21 -21.71 0.06 -10.88
CA ARG A 21 -21.77 -1.30 -11.41
C ARG A 21 -23.09 -1.98 -11.02
N LEU A 22 -23.76 -2.61 -11.99
CA LEU A 22 -25.01 -3.37 -11.78
C LEU A 22 -24.84 -4.53 -10.80
N GLU A 23 -23.75 -5.29 -10.92
CA GLU A 23 -23.42 -6.43 -10.04
C GLU A 23 -22.32 -6.03 -9.05
N GLN A 24 -22.67 -5.80 -7.79
CA GLN A 24 -21.70 -5.44 -6.75
C GLN A 24 -20.95 -6.69 -6.28
N ARG A 25 -19.60 -6.61 -6.24
CA ARG A 25 -18.79 -7.69 -5.67
C ARG A 25 -18.92 -7.69 -4.15
N THR A 26 -19.07 -8.87 -3.57
CA THR A 26 -19.00 -9.07 -2.12
C THR A 26 -17.61 -8.67 -1.63
N LEU A 27 -17.54 -7.59 -0.85
CA LEU A 27 -16.32 -7.07 -0.27
C LEU A 27 -16.36 -7.32 1.23
N ASP A 28 -15.34 -7.99 1.75
CA ASP A 28 -15.15 -8.06 3.19
C ASP A 28 -14.70 -6.67 3.70
N LYS A 29 -15.61 -5.99 4.40
CA LYS A 29 -15.38 -4.63 4.90
C LYS A 29 -14.23 -4.58 5.90
N HIS A 30 -14.00 -5.66 6.64
CA HIS A 30 -12.96 -5.73 7.67
C HIS A 30 -11.57 -5.79 7.02
N LEU A 31 -11.39 -6.67 6.03
CA LEU A 31 -10.15 -6.74 5.22
C LEU A 31 -9.89 -5.44 4.46
N TYR A 32 -10.93 -4.80 3.93
CA TYR A 32 -10.78 -3.50 3.27
C TYR A 32 -10.42 -2.36 4.24
N ALA A 33 -10.92 -2.39 5.49
CA ALA A 33 -10.60 -1.39 6.51
C ALA A 33 -9.12 -1.41 6.91
N SER A 34 -8.48 -2.59 6.92
CA SER A 34 -7.04 -2.72 7.18
C SER A 34 -6.19 -1.92 6.18
N ARG A 35 -6.69 -1.69 4.96
CA ARG A 35 -6.01 -0.89 3.93
C ARG A 35 -5.80 0.57 4.36
N ASN A 36 -6.73 1.15 5.12
CA ASN A 36 -6.61 2.53 5.60
C ASN A 36 -5.43 2.69 6.58
N LEU A 37 -5.07 1.66 7.36
CA LEU A 37 -3.87 1.70 8.21
C LEU A 37 -2.61 1.79 7.37
N LEU A 38 -2.53 0.99 6.30
CA LEU A 38 -1.41 0.99 5.38
C LEU A 38 -1.31 2.32 4.59
N GLU A 39 -2.44 2.86 4.12
CA GLU A 39 -2.49 4.17 3.45
C GLU A 39 -2.02 5.29 4.39
N ARG A 40 -2.47 5.30 5.65
CA ARG A 40 -2.01 6.27 6.66
C ARG A 40 -0.51 6.15 6.94
N PHE A 41 0.01 4.92 7.01
CA PHE A 41 1.42 4.66 7.21
C PHE A 41 2.25 5.22 6.04
N PHE A 42 1.89 4.93 4.80
CA PHE A 42 2.57 5.48 3.62
C PHE A 42 2.42 7.00 3.52
N CYS A 43 1.28 7.56 3.90
CA CYS A 43 1.12 9.02 4.01
C CYS A 43 2.10 9.63 5.03
N ARG A 44 2.35 8.96 6.17
CA ARG A 44 3.31 9.41 7.18
C ARG A 44 4.76 9.27 6.68
N ILE A 45 5.09 8.19 5.97
CA ILE A 45 6.39 8.02 5.30
C ILE A 45 6.65 9.12 4.27
N LYS A 46 5.64 9.47 3.46
CA LYS A 46 5.77 10.51 2.43
C LYS A 46 5.97 11.93 2.99
N LYS A 47 5.80 12.15 4.29
CA LYS A 47 6.20 13.43 4.92
C LYS A 47 7.71 13.63 4.92
N PHE A 48 8.49 12.55 4.87
CA PHE A 48 9.94 12.61 4.76
C PHE A 48 10.34 12.90 3.31
N ARG A 49 10.83 14.11 3.04
CA ARG A 49 11.20 14.58 1.70
C ARG A 49 12.13 13.61 0.97
N CYS A 50 13.11 13.03 1.65
CA CYS A 50 14.03 12.04 1.07
C CYS A 50 13.32 10.79 0.53
N VAL A 51 12.26 10.30 1.19
CA VAL A 51 11.47 9.18 0.66
C VAL A 51 10.55 9.63 -0.46
N ALA A 52 9.88 10.78 -0.29
CA ALA A 52 8.88 11.28 -1.22
C ALA A 52 9.44 11.57 -2.62
N THR A 53 10.65 12.10 -2.71
CA THR A 53 11.28 12.46 -3.97
C THR A 53 12.22 11.39 -4.52
N CYS A 54 12.44 10.29 -3.77
CA CYS A 54 13.37 9.23 -4.15
C CYS A 54 14.73 9.77 -4.65
N TYR A 55 15.34 10.71 -3.91
CA TYR A 55 16.57 11.37 -4.34
C TYR A 55 17.77 10.40 -4.44
N ASP A 56 17.74 9.31 -3.68
CA ASP A 56 18.86 8.37 -3.67
C ASP A 56 18.82 7.46 -4.91
N LYS A 57 19.91 7.48 -5.69
CA LYS A 57 20.05 6.66 -6.89
C LYS A 57 20.40 5.20 -6.57
N LEU A 58 20.89 4.93 -5.35
CA LEU A 58 21.23 3.59 -4.92
C LEU A 58 20.06 2.98 -4.14
N SER A 59 19.52 1.87 -4.65
CA SER A 59 18.38 1.17 -4.07
C SER A 59 18.61 0.81 -2.60
N GLU A 60 19.84 0.45 -2.22
CA GLU A 60 20.21 0.09 -0.84
C GLU A 60 20.05 1.26 0.13
N ARG A 61 20.49 2.46 -0.26
CA ARG A 61 20.38 3.66 0.58
C ARG A 61 18.94 4.09 0.71
N PHE A 62 18.17 4.02 -0.38
CA PHE A 62 16.73 4.26 -0.34
C PHE A 62 16.01 3.28 0.61
N ALA A 63 16.30 1.98 0.50
CA ALA A 63 15.73 0.96 1.38
C ALA A 63 16.09 1.19 2.86
N SER A 64 17.34 1.54 3.14
CA SER A 64 17.80 1.86 4.49
C SER A 64 17.06 3.06 5.08
N PHE A 65 16.84 4.11 4.27
CA PHE A 65 16.11 5.30 4.70
C PHE A 65 14.61 5.01 4.92
N VAL A 66 14.01 4.17 4.09
CA VAL A 66 12.63 3.69 4.30
C VAL A 66 12.53 2.88 5.60
N ALA A 67 13.48 1.98 5.87
CA ALA A 67 13.50 1.20 7.10
C ALA A 67 13.66 2.09 8.34
N LEU A 68 14.53 3.11 8.27
CA LEU A 68 14.74 4.06 9.36
C LEU A 68 13.48 4.92 9.63
N THR A 69 12.84 5.43 8.58
CA THR A 69 11.58 6.19 8.73
C THR A 69 10.43 5.31 9.24
N ALA A 70 10.36 4.05 8.82
CA ALA A 70 9.40 3.08 9.34
C ALA A 70 9.60 2.82 10.84
N ALA A 71 10.85 2.59 11.27
CA ALA A 71 11.19 2.39 12.68
C ALA A 71 10.86 3.64 13.52
N PHE A 72 11.13 4.84 13.00
CA PHE A 72 10.78 6.09 13.66
C PHE A 72 9.25 6.27 13.83
N ILE A 73 8.47 5.94 12.80
CA ILE A 73 7.00 5.98 12.86
C ILE A 73 6.45 4.95 13.86
N TRP A 74 7.12 3.81 14.02
CA TRP A 74 6.74 2.77 14.98
C TRP A 74 7.03 3.17 16.42
N LEU A 75 8.15 3.86 16.66
CA LEU A 75 8.57 4.28 18.00
C LEU A 75 7.83 5.53 18.52
N CYS A 76 7.24 6.33 17.62
CA CYS A 76 6.52 7.59 17.92
C CYS A 76 5.00 7.47 17.80
#